data_AF-A0A1H3ZYA3-F1
#
_entry.id   AF-A0A1H3ZYA3-F1
#
_cell.length_a   1.000
_cell.length_b   1.000
_cell.length_c   1.000
_cell.angle_alpha   90.00
_cell.angle_beta   90.00
_cell.angle_gamma   90.00
#
_symmetry.space_group_name_H-M   'P 1'
#
loop_
_entity.id
_entity.type
_entity.pdbx_description
1 polymer ?
#
loop_
_entity_poly.entity_id
_entity_poly.type
_entity_poly.pdbx_seq_one_letter_code
_entity_poly.pdbx_strand_id
1 'polypeptide(L)'
;MAMAKCKECKQEVSSKAKVCPHCGVKNPTITAKDQFVGAIILVVIIAGLWIWLSGDSEPEKAPDQIAAEKTEPQPSQAKTLKGGYGACISEDLFDQLTSAAVNNDERAINYLMSNGCLMTKAGVPISVLDTSWGTAKVRAYVGDQAVVLWTNIENIQ
;
A
#
# COMPACT_ATOMS: atom_id res chain seq x y z
N MET A 1 32.84 -37.79 8.07
CA MET A 1 31.46 -38.33 8.11
C MET A 1 30.90 -38.00 9.49
N ALA A 2 29.81 -37.23 9.58
CA ALA A 2 29.24 -36.91 10.88
C ALA A 2 28.38 -38.08 11.37
N MET A 3 28.79 -38.72 12.46
CA MET A 3 27.97 -39.68 13.20
C MET A 3 27.20 -38.92 14.29
N ALA A 4 25.92 -39.20 14.43
CA ALA A 4 25.08 -38.62 15.45
C ALA A 4 24.43 -39.73 16.28
N LYS A 5 24.14 -39.45 17.54
CA LYS A 5 23.43 -40.41 18.39
C LYS A 5 21.94 -40.35 18.11
N CYS A 6 21.32 -41.51 17.98
CA CYS A 6 19.88 -41.60 17.88
C CYS A 6 19.21 -41.07 19.17
N LYS A 7 18.22 -40.20 19.03
CA LYS A 7 17.48 -39.61 20.16
C LYS A 7 16.81 -40.62 21.09
N GLU A 8 16.42 -41.79 20.59
CA GLU A 8 15.74 -42.85 21.36
C GLU A 8 16.72 -43.91 21.86
N CYS A 9 17.37 -44.63 20.93
CA CYS A 9 18.20 -45.79 21.29
C CYS A 9 19.67 -45.45 21.59
N LYS A 10 20.09 -44.19 21.43
CA LYS A 10 21.45 -43.67 21.69
C LYS A 10 22.59 -44.32 20.88
N GLN A 11 22.28 -45.26 20.00
CA GLN A 11 23.22 -45.87 19.07
C GLN A 11 23.73 -44.84 18.06
N GLU A 12 24.98 -45.00 17.62
CA GLU A 12 25.58 -44.15 16.59
C GLU A 12 24.94 -44.42 15.23
N VAL A 13 24.41 -43.37 14.62
CA VAL A 13 23.77 -43.41 13.30
C VAL A 13 24.28 -42.27 12.44
N SER A 14 24.29 -42.47 11.13
CA SER A 14 24.70 -41.42 10.20
C SER A 14 23.79 -40.18 10.34
N SER A 15 24.38 -38.99 10.40
CA SER A 15 23.63 -37.72 10.59
C SER A 15 22.58 -37.43 9.52
N LYS A 16 22.65 -38.13 8.37
CA LYS A 16 21.72 -38.01 7.24
C LYS A 16 20.69 -39.14 7.15
N ALA A 17 20.70 -40.11 8.07
CA ALA A 17 19.76 -41.22 8.04
C ALA A 17 18.34 -40.73 8.37
N LYS A 18 17.39 -40.92 7.44
CA LYS A 18 15.98 -40.53 7.63
C LYS A 18 15.23 -41.41 8.64
N VAL A 19 15.69 -42.65 8.83
CA VAL A 19 15.12 -43.63 9.75
C VAL A 19 16.27 -44.34 10.45
N CYS A 20 16.18 -44.52 11.77
CA CYS A 20 17.16 -45.29 12.53
C CYS A 20 17.04 -46.79 12.20
N PRO A 21 18.11 -47.49 11.79
CA PRO A 21 18.06 -48.92 11.50
C PRO A 21 17.95 -49.81 12.76
N HIS A 22 18.21 -49.27 13.94
CA HIS A 22 18.20 -50.03 15.20
C HIS A 22 16.87 -49.96 15.97
N CYS A 23 16.15 -48.85 15.87
CA CYS A 23 14.87 -48.66 16.59
C CYS A 23 13.71 -48.22 15.70
N GLY A 24 13.95 -47.93 14.41
CA GLY A 24 12.90 -47.52 13.48
C GLY A 24 12.40 -46.08 13.63
N VAL A 25 12.95 -45.28 14.56
CA VAL A 25 12.50 -43.89 14.73
C VAL A 25 12.83 -43.05 13.50
N LYS A 26 11.83 -42.31 13.00
CA LYS A 26 12.00 -41.35 11.92
C LYS A 26 12.78 -40.15 12.44
N ASN A 27 13.73 -39.67 11.65
CA ASN A 27 14.56 -38.51 11.94
C ASN A 27 15.28 -38.63 13.30
N PRO A 28 16.26 -39.57 13.42
CA PRO A 28 16.92 -39.90 14.68
C PRO A 28 17.88 -38.83 15.19
N THR A 29 18.41 -38.00 14.28
CA THR A 29 19.45 -36.99 14.56
C THR A 29 18.88 -35.62 14.88
N ILE A 30 17.71 -35.27 14.35
CA ILE A 30 17.10 -33.96 14.57
C ILE A 30 16.21 -34.00 15.81
N THR A 31 16.48 -33.08 16.74
CA THR A 31 15.65 -32.88 17.93
C THR A 31 14.57 -31.83 17.61
N ALA A 32 13.42 -31.89 18.29
CA ALA A 32 12.36 -30.89 18.10
C ALA A 32 12.87 -29.45 18.26
N LYS A 33 13.79 -29.21 19.20
CA LYS A 33 14.45 -27.91 19.40
C LYS A 33 15.22 -27.42 18.16
N ASP A 34 15.90 -28.32 17.44
CA ASP A 34 16.65 -27.96 16.23
C ASP A 34 15.72 -27.62 15.06
N GLN A 35 14.53 -28.26 15.00
CA GLN A 35 13.52 -27.91 14.00
C GLN A 35 12.93 -26.52 14.25
N PHE A 36 12.72 -26.13 15.51
CA PHE A 36 12.26 -24.78 15.86
C PHE A 36 13.32 -23.72 15.55
N VAL A 37 14.60 -23.99 15.86
CA VAL A 37 15.69 -23.06 15.53
C VAL A 37 15.81 -22.88 14.02
N GLY A 38 15.75 -23.96 13.25
CA GLY A 38 15.77 -23.89 11.78
C GLY A 38 14.57 -23.12 11.21
N ALA A 39 13.37 -23.32 11.75
CA ALA A 39 12.18 -22.59 11.33
C ALA A 39 12.26 -21.08 11.66
N ILE A 40 12.75 -20.72 12.85
CA ILE A 40 12.90 -19.31 13.26
C ILE A 40 13.91 -18.59 12.36
N ILE A 41 15.05 -19.21 12.06
CA ILE A 41 16.07 -18.62 11.17
C ILE A 41 15.48 -18.41 9.76
N LEU A 42 14.73 -19.38 9.24
CA LEU A 42 14.09 -19.27 7.93
C LEU A 42 13.05 -18.14 7.89
N VAL A 43 12.25 -17.98 8.96
CA VAL A 43 11.29 -16.87 9.10
C VAL A 43 12.00 -15.52 9.15
N VAL A 44 13.09 -15.39 9.90
CA VAL A 44 13.86 -14.13 9.98
C VAL A 44 14.51 -13.78 8.64
N ILE A 45 15.00 -14.77 7.89
CA ILE A 45 15.56 -14.55 6.55
C ILE A 45 14.47 -14.12 5.57
N ILE A 46 13.29 -14.75 5.61
CA ILE A 46 12.16 -14.37 4.75
C ILE A 46 11.67 -12.97 5.10
N ALA A 47 11.52 -12.65 6.39
CA ALA A 47 11.13 -11.31 6.85
C ALA A 47 12.18 -10.25 6.45
N GLY A 48 13.47 -10.56 6.62
CA GLY A 48 14.56 -9.69 6.18
C GLY A 48 14.54 -9.46 4.67
N LEU A 49 14.37 -10.52 3.86
CA LEU A 49 14.22 -10.39 2.41
C LEU A 49 12.98 -9.60 2.03
N TRP A 50 11.86 -9.77 2.73
CA TRP A 50 10.64 -8.99 2.53
C TRP A 50 10.87 -7.50 2.81
N ILE A 51 11.57 -7.17 3.90
CA ILE A 51 11.93 -5.79 4.26
C ILE A 51 12.90 -5.18 3.25
N TRP A 52 13.85 -5.96 2.73
CA TRP A 52 14.82 -5.49 1.73
C TRP A 52 14.24 -5.38 0.30
N LEU A 53 13.27 -6.21 -0.08
CA LEU A 53 12.57 -6.09 -1.37
C LEU A 53 11.43 -5.07 -1.35
N SER A 54 10.85 -4.79 -0.18
CA SER A 54 9.82 -3.76 0.00
C SER A 54 10.49 -2.42 0.33
N GLY A 55 11.35 -1.96 -0.58
CA GLY A 55 11.71 -0.54 -0.64
C GLY A 55 10.42 0.28 -0.82
N ASP A 56 10.22 1.20 0.11
CA ASP A 56 9.06 2.10 0.25
C ASP A 56 7.70 1.41 0.47
N SER A 57 7.51 0.89 1.69
CA SER A 57 6.18 0.80 2.28
C SER A 57 6.32 0.87 3.80
N GLU A 58 6.07 2.07 4.32
CA GLU A 58 5.95 2.34 5.75
C GLU A 58 5.01 1.31 6.39
N PRO A 59 5.34 0.72 7.55
CA PRO A 59 4.36 -0.01 8.32
C PRO A 59 3.34 0.99 8.84
N GLU A 60 2.23 1.16 8.11
CA GLU A 60 0.99 1.67 8.65
C GLU A 60 0.66 0.81 9.87
N LYS A 61 0.90 1.38 11.05
CA LYS A 61 0.35 0.88 12.30
C LYS A 61 -1.17 0.96 12.14
N ALA A 62 -1.79 -0.15 11.81
CA ALA A 62 -3.22 -0.31 12.02
C ALA A 62 -3.54 -0.04 13.50
N PRO A 63 -4.45 0.89 13.83
CA PRO A 63 -5.12 0.90 15.11
C PRO A 63 -6.40 0.07 14.97
N ASP A 64 -6.30 -1.22 15.32
CA ASP A 64 -7.39 -2.01 15.91
C ASP A 64 -7.51 -1.51 17.37
N GLN A 65 -8.60 -0.98 17.95
CA GLN A 65 -10.02 -1.01 17.67
C GLN A 65 -10.73 0.03 18.57
N ILE A 66 -11.84 0.59 18.05
CA ILE A 66 -13.08 0.97 18.74
C ILE A 66 -13.02 2.08 19.82
N ALA A 67 -13.34 3.29 19.38
CA ALA A 67 -14.45 4.03 19.97
C ALA A 67 -15.24 4.67 18.84
N ALA A 68 -16.56 4.57 18.91
CA ALA A 68 -17.47 5.31 18.05
C ALA A 68 -17.25 6.81 18.29
N GLU A 69 -16.27 7.41 17.62
CA GLU A 69 -16.18 8.84 17.47
C GLU A 69 -17.18 9.21 16.39
N LYS A 70 -18.39 9.52 16.87
CA LYS A 70 -19.35 10.43 16.28
C LYS A 70 -18.76 11.08 15.05
N THR A 71 -19.28 10.71 13.88
CA THR A 71 -19.22 11.53 12.67
C THR A 71 -19.89 12.86 13.01
N GLU A 72 -19.12 13.71 13.67
CA GLU A 72 -19.34 15.12 13.72
C GLU A 72 -18.60 15.66 12.50
N PRO A 73 -19.28 16.43 11.62
CA PRO A 73 -18.66 17.01 10.46
C PRO A 73 -17.58 17.97 10.95
N GLN A 74 -16.33 17.52 10.98
CA GLN A 74 -15.21 18.40 11.22
C GLN A 74 -15.23 19.49 10.15
N PRO A 75 -14.93 20.73 10.56
CA PRO A 75 -15.59 21.92 10.07
C PRO A 75 -15.38 22.07 8.57
N SER A 76 -16.48 22.41 7.92
CA SER A 76 -16.56 23.14 6.67
C SER A 76 -15.57 24.30 6.65
N GLN A 77 -14.32 24.05 6.29
CA GLN A 77 -13.62 25.00 5.45
C GLN A 77 -14.24 24.80 4.08
N ALA A 78 -15.37 25.48 3.85
CA ALA A 78 -15.96 25.62 2.54
C ALA A 78 -14.98 26.44 1.70
N LYS A 79 -13.90 25.76 1.28
CA LYS A 79 -12.94 26.28 0.32
C LYS A 79 -13.62 26.26 -1.04
N THR A 80 -13.17 27.12 -1.91
CA THR A 80 -13.70 27.24 -3.26
C THR A 80 -12.60 27.00 -4.26
N LEU A 81 -12.98 26.62 -5.48
CA LEU A 81 -12.02 26.54 -6.57
C LEU A 81 -11.71 27.94 -7.10
N LYS A 82 -10.44 28.21 -7.40
CA LYS A 82 -10.01 29.39 -8.16
C LYS A 82 -10.54 29.36 -9.59
N GLY A 83 -10.70 28.15 -10.13
CA GLY A 83 -11.13 27.92 -11.51
C GLY A 83 -10.01 28.17 -12.51
N GLY A 84 -10.20 27.70 -13.74
CA GLY A 84 -9.18 27.81 -14.80
C GLY A 84 -8.09 26.73 -14.71
N TYR A 85 -8.24 25.74 -13.84
CA TYR A 85 -7.38 24.57 -13.76
C TYR A 85 -8.12 23.32 -14.21
N GLY A 86 -7.36 22.36 -14.74
CA GLY A 86 -7.85 21.01 -14.98
C GLY A 86 -8.16 20.28 -13.69
N ALA A 87 -9.25 19.52 -13.69
CA ALA A 87 -9.57 18.56 -12.65
C ALA A 87 -10.08 17.27 -13.27
N CYS A 88 -9.72 16.11 -12.72
CA CYS A 88 -10.08 14.82 -13.28
C CYS A 88 -10.68 13.89 -12.24
N ILE A 89 -11.51 12.94 -12.66
CA ILE A 89 -12.20 11.99 -11.76
C ILE A 89 -11.25 10.98 -11.10
N SER A 90 -10.03 10.80 -11.63
CA SER A 90 -9.01 9.93 -11.09
C SER A 90 -7.63 10.60 -11.11
N GLU A 91 -6.74 10.11 -10.25
CA GLU A 91 -5.35 10.56 -10.15
C GLU A 91 -4.60 10.28 -11.47
N ASP A 92 -4.72 9.07 -12.02
CA ASP A 92 -4.08 8.71 -13.29
C ASP A 92 -4.47 9.60 -14.48
N LEU A 93 -5.73 10.07 -14.52
CA LEU A 93 -6.19 10.97 -15.58
C LEU A 93 -5.65 12.38 -15.37
N PHE A 94 -5.53 12.81 -14.13
CA PHE A 94 -4.93 14.09 -13.77
C PHE A 94 -3.44 14.13 -14.11
N ASP A 95 -2.71 13.04 -13.88
CA ASP A 95 -1.29 12.92 -14.22
C ASP A 95 -1.07 12.91 -15.74
N GLN A 96 -1.93 12.21 -16.47
CA GLN A 96 -1.94 12.26 -17.93
C GLN A 96 -2.24 13.67 -18.44
N LEU A 97 -3.20 14.38 -17.83
CA LEU A 97 -3.55 15.74 -18.22
C LEU A 97 -2.40 16.71 -17.97
N THR A 98 -1.73 16.57 -16.82
CA THR A 98 -0.58 17.39 -16.45
C THR A 98 0.59 17.11 -17.41
N SER A 99 0.86 15.83 -17.70
CA SER A 99 1.88 15.43 -18.65
C SER A 99 1.59 15.96 -20.07
N ALA A 100 0.34 15.89 -20.50
CA ALA A 100 -0.08 16.42 -21.80
C ALA A 100 0.07 17.95 -21.85
N ALA A 101 -0.30 18.66 -20.78
CA ALA A 101 -0.15 20.11 -20.67
C ALA A 101 1.32 20.56 -20.73
N VAL A 102 2.21 19.89 -19.99
CA VAL A 102 3.66 20.19 -20.01
C VAL A 102 4.27 19.97 -21.39
N ASN A 103 3.84 18.91 -22.09
CA ASN A 103 4.34 18.56 -23.42
C ASN A 103 3.61 19.27 -24.57
N ASN A 104 2.61 20.12 -24.29
CA ASN A 104 1.75 20.76 -25.28
C ASN A 104 1.04 19.75 -26.22
N ASP A 105 0.66 18.58 -25.71
CA ASP A 105 -0.07 17.56 -26.47
C ASP A 105 -1.57 17.86 -26.48
N GLU A 106 -1.97 18.73 -27.41
CA GLU A 106 -3.37 19.14 -27.57
C GLU A 106 -4.31 17.95 -27.87
N ARG A 107 -3.82 16.90 -28.54
CA ARG A 107 -4.65 15.73 -28.84
C ARG A 107 -4.96 14.95 -27.58
N ALA A 108 -3.96 14.73 -26.74
CA ALA A 108 -4.14 14.09 -25.44
C ALA A 108 -5.02 14.93 -24.52
N ILE A 109 -4.84 16.26 -24.47
CA ILE A 109 -5.70 17.16 -23.67
C ILE A 109 -7.16 17.03 -24.11
N ASN A 110 -7.45 17.13 -25.41
CA ASN A 110 -8.81 17.03 -25.93
C ASN A 110 -9.45 15.66 -25.65
N TYR A 111 -8.66 14.59 -25.73
CA TYR A 111 -9.10 13.24 -25.37
C TYR A 111 -9.46 13.16 -23.88
N LEU A 112 -8.58 13.61 -22.99
CA LEU A 112 -8.78 13.54 -21.54
C LEU A 112 -9.97 14.36 -21.07
N MET A 113 -10.14 15.55 -21.64
CA MET A 113 -11.30 16.42 -21.41
C MET A 113 -12.64 15.78 -21.79
N SER A 114 -12.62 14.79 -22.70
CA SER A 114 -13.81 14.03 -23.09
C SER A 114 -13.98 12.72 -22.30
N ASN A 115 -12.94 12.29 -21.58
CA ASN A 115 -12.87 10.96 -20.94
C ASN A 115 -12.66 11.01 -19.42
N GLY A 116 -12.98 12.13 -18.77
CA GLY A 116 -13.01 12.21 -17.30
C GLY A 116 -12.27 13.39 -16.69
N CYS A 117 -11.70 14.27 -17.50
CA CYS A 117 -11.19 15.56 -17.06
C CYS A 117 -12.16 16.69 -17.42
N LEU A 118 -12.14 17.76 -16.63
CA LEU A 118 -12.96 18.95 -16.81
C LEU A 118 -12.18 20.20 -16.39
N MET A 119 -12.54 21.34 -16.97
CA MET A 119 -12.02 22.63 -16.53
C MET A 119 -12.88 23.13 -15.37
N THR A 120 -12.22 23.43 -14.27
CA THR A 120 -12.88 23.91 -13.06
C THR A 120 -13.37 25.35 -13.24
N LYS A 121 -14.55 25.63 -12.69
CA LYS A 121 -15.10 26.99 -12.61
C LYS A 121 -14.77 27.61 -11.25
N ALA A 122 -14.51 28.91 -11.25
CA ALA A 122 -14.27 29.67 -10.04
C ALA A 122 -15.51 29.65 -9.13
N GLY A 123 -15.29 29.63 -7.81
CA GLY A 123 -16.35 29.74 -6.80
C GLY A 123 -17.15 28.45 -6.57
N VAL A 124 -16.75 27.32 -7.16
CA VAL A 124 -17.36 26.02 -6.86
C VAL A 124 -16.97 25.63 -5.43
N PRO A 125 -17.94 25.39 -4.53
CA PRO A 125 -17.65 24.96 -3.16
C PRO A 125 -17.08 23.53 -3.17
N ILE A 126 -16.07 23.31 -2.34
CA ILE A 126 -15.41 22.01 -2.21
C ILE A 126 -15.21 21.59 -0.75
N SER A 127 -15.03 20.28 -0.56
CA SER A 127 -14.41 19.71 0.63
C SER A 127 -13.09 19.07 0.22
N VAL A 128 -12.00 19.45 0.88
CA VAL A 128 -10.69 18.82 0.66
C VAL A 128 -10.71 17.46 1.35
N LEU A 129 -10.46 16.40 0.58
CA LEU A 129 -10.44 15.03 1.08
C LEU A 129 -9.03 14.56 1.39
N ASP A 130 -8.08 14.90 0.51
CA ASP A 130 -6.68 14.53 0.64
C ASP A 130 -5.78 15.52 -0.12
N THR A 131 -4.54 15.68 0.31
CA THR A 131 -3.55 16.57 -0.33
C THR A 131 -2.17 15.93 -0.33
N SER A 132 -1.59 15.83 -1.52
CA SER A 132 -0.23 15.35 -1.77
C SER A 132 0.64 16.50 -2.28
N TRP A 133 1.90 16.21 -2.59
CA TRP A 133 2.83 17.23 -3.09
C TRP A 133 2.38 17.79 -4.45
N GLY A 134 1.69 18.93 -4.43
CA GLY A 134 1.18 19.65 -5.61
C GLY A 134 -0.25 19.31 -6.02
N THR A 135 -0.77 18.15 -5.62
CA THR A 135 -2.10 17.66 -6.02
C THR A 135 -3.05 17.59 -4.82
N ALA A 136 -4.32 17.87 -5.04
CA ALA A 136 -5.38 17.77 -4.05
C ALA A 136 -6.56 16.96 -4.58
N LYS A 137 -7.03 16.04 -3.74
CA LYS A 137 -8.29 15.32 -3.91
C LYS A 137 -9.40 16.10 -3.24
N VAL A 138 -10.38 16.53 -4.02
CA VAL A 138 -11.47 17.39 -3.54
C VAL A 138 -12.82 16.78 -3.91
N ARG A 139 -13.80 17.00 -3.06
CA ARG A 139 -15.22 16.77 -3.38
C ARG A 139 -15.83 18.12 -3.74
N ALA A 140 -16.13 18.32 -5.02
CA ALA A 140 -16.78 19.53 -5.51
C ALA A 140 -18.29 19.37 -5.51
N TYR A 141 -19.01 20.41 -5.10
CA TYR A 141 -20.47 20.43 -5.07
C TYR A 141 -21.01 21.33 -6.18
N VAL A 142 -21.86 20.77 -7.04
CA VAL A 142 -22.49 21.46 -8.16
C VAL A 142 -23.99 21.21 -8.08
N GLY A 143 -24.74 22.21 -7.60
CA GLY A 143 -26.15 22.04 -7.26
C GLY A 143 -26.32 20.99 -6.15
N ASP A 144 -27.18 20.00 -6.38
CA ASP A 144 -27.41 18.88 -5.45
C ASP A 144 -26.45 17.70 -5.65
N GLN A 145 -25.51 17.80 -6.60
CA GLN A 145 -24.56 16.74 -6.92
C GLN A 145 -23.19 17.02 -6.29
N ALA A 146 -22.51 15.95 -5.89
CA ALA A 146 -21.13 15.99 -5.44
C ALA A 146 -20.27 15.09 -6.30
N VAL A 147 -19.12 15.58 -6.77
CA VAL A 147 -18.17 14.82 -7.59
C VAL A 147 -16.80 14.87 -6.93
N VAL A 148 -16.13 13.73 -6.82
CA VAL A 148 -14.74 13.65 -6.36
C VAL A 148 -13.83 13.85 -7.55
N LEU A 149 -12.89 14.78 -7.41
CA LEU A 149 -11.97 15.20 -8.44
C LEU A 149 -10.57 15.39 -7.87
N TRP A 150 -9.58 15.21 -8.72
CA TRP A 150 -8.17 15.51 -8.47
C TRP A 150 -7.81 16.78 -9.24
N THR A 151 -7.16 17.73 -8.56
CA THR A 151 -6.74 19.02 -9.15
C THR A 151 -5.47 19.51 -8.48
N ASN A 152 -4.84 20.56 -9.02
CA ASN A 152 -3.70 21.19 -8.35
C ASN A 152 -4.12 21.82 -7.02
N ILE A 153 -3.28 21.72 -6.00
CA ILE A 153 -3.53 22.33 -4.69
C ILE A 153 -3.69 23.86 -4.79
N GLU A 154 -3.02 24.47 -5.78
CA GLU A 154 -3.12 25.89 -6.08
C GLU A 154 -4.50 26.32 -6.55
N ASN A 155 -5.30 25.39 -7.09
CA ASN A 155 -6.67 25.64 -7.54
C ASN A 155 -7.63 25.83 -6.36
N ILE A 156 -7.18 25.65 -5.12
CA ILE A 156 -7.99 25.81 -3.92
C ILE A 156 -7.75 27.19 -3.32
N GLN A 157 -8.82 27.88 -2.93
CA GLN A 157 -8.79 29.16 -2.19
C GLN A 157 -9.77 29.17 -1.01
#